data_AF-A0A923ELJ5-F1
#
_entry.id   AF-A0A923ELJ5-F1
#
_cell.length_a   1.000
_cell.length_b   1.000
_cell.length_c   1.000
_cell.angle_alpha   90.00
_cell.angle_beta   90.00
_cell.angle_gamma   90.00
#
_symmetry.space_group_name_H-M   'P 1'
#
loop_
_entity.id
_entity.type
_entity.pdbx_description
1 polymer ?
#
loop_
_entity_poly.entity_id
_entity_poly.type
_entity_poly.pdbx_seq_one_letter_code
_entity_poly.pdbx_strand_id
1 'polypeptide(L)'
;MEKVLFAIDELTGLVATSALVRPTKSVMDMKAKSVKKKWKDKRFAAGVDRSIIQKGVDMLGVELGDLITDTIMGMRDVADEIGLKGEA
;
A
#
# COMPACT_ATOMS: atom_id res chain seq x y z
N MET A 1 -4.82 -16.10 -10.03
CA MET A 1 -3.91 -15.99 -8.87
C MET A 1 -2.75 -15.04 -9.17
N GLU A 2 -1.98 -15.25 -10.24
CA GLU A 2 -0.82 -14.40 -10.60
C GLU A 2 -1.10 -12.89 -10.63
N LYS A 3 -2.16 -12.45 -11.33
CA LYS A 3 -2.48 -11.01 -11.46
C LYS A 3 -2.85 -10.32 -10.14
N VAL A 4 -3.42 -11.07 -9.20
CA VAL A 4 -3.74 -10.56 -7.85
C VAL A 4 -2.44 -10.37 -7.06
N LEU A 5 -1.52 -11.33 -7.17
CA LEU A 5 -0.22 -11.23 -6.50
C LEU A 5 0.59 -10.02 -7.00
N PHE A 6 0.62 -9.77 -8.30
CA PHE A 6 1.29 -8.59 -8.88
C PHE A 6 0.66 -7.26 -8.44
N ALA A 7 -0.67 -7.20 -8.34
CA ALA A 7 -1.35 -5.99 -7.85
C ALA A 7 -1.05 -5.69 -6.38
N ILE A 8 -0.96 -6.73 -5.55
CA ILE A 8 -0.62 -6.61 -4.13
C ILE A 8 0.85 -6.21 -3.95
N ASP A 9 1.79 -6.80 -4.69
CA ASP A 9 3.21 -6.47 -4.61
C ASP A 9 3.46 -4.96 -4.84
N GLU A 10 2.95 -4.43 -5.96
CA GLU A 10 3.04 -3.01 -6.29
C GLU A 10 2.36 -2.12 -5.22
N LEU A 11 1.19 -2.55 -4.72
CA LEU A 11 0.44 -1.79 -3.73
C LEU A 11 1.15 -1.76 -2.37
N THR A 12 1.75 -2.87 -1.95
CA THR A 12 2.55 -2.92 -0.71
C THR A 12 3.74 -1.97 -0.79
N GLY A 13 4.39 -1.84 -1.96
CA GLY A 13 5.46 -0.86 -2.18
C GLY A 13 4.99 0.58 -1.99
N LEU A 14 3.79 0.92 -2.48
CA LEU A 14 3.20 2.25 -2.30
C LEU A 14 2.82 2.51 -0.83
N VAL A 15 2.26 1.52 -0.13
CA VAL A 15 1.90 1.62 1.30
C VAL A 15 3.16 1.74 2.16
N ALA A 16 4.17 0.92 1.93
CA ALA A 16 5.46 0.96 2.63
C ALA A 16 6.15 2.31 2.46
N THR A 17 6.26 2.81 1.21
CA THR A 17 6.83 4.14 0.96
C THR A 17 6.03 5.23 1.67
N SER A 18 4.70 5.09 1.70
CA SER A 18 3.82 6.02 2.45
C SER A 18 4.07 5.99 3.95
N ALA A 19 4.38 4.83 4.53
CA ALA A 19 4.73 4.70 5.94
C ALA A 19 6.11 5.30 6.24
N LEU A 20 7.12 5.01 5.44
CA LEU A 20 8.51 5.41 5.64
C LEU A 20 8.73 6.93 5.64
N VAL A 21 7.90 7.69 4.92
CA VAL A 21 7.97 9.17 4.90
C VAL A 21 7.25 9.85 6.07
N ARG A 22 6.62 9.08 6.97
CA ARG A 22 5.95 9.62 8.16
C ARG A 22 6.94 9.64 9.34
N PRO A 23 6.78 10.57 10.30
CA PRO A 23 7.64 10.61 11.48
C PRO A 23 7.67 9.28 12.26
N THR A 24 6.52 8.59 12.33
CA THR A 24 6.40 7.30 13.04
C THR A 24 7.03 6.13 12.28
N LYS A 25 7.31 6.29 10.97
CA LYS A 25 7.73 5.21 10.05
C LYS A 25 6.86 3.94 10.15
N SER A 26 5.58 4.11 10.50
CA SER A 26 4.70 3.01 10.89
C SER A 26 3.49 2.84 9.96
N VAL A 27 3.09 1.59 9.74
CA VAL A 27 1.79 1.22 9.13
C VAL A 27 0.65 1.14 10.15
N MET A 28 0.97 1.09 11.45
CA MET A 28 -0.01 0.90 12.52
C MET A 28 -1.05 2.02 12.60
N ASP A 29 -0.64 3.24 12.27
CA ASP A 29 -1.49 4.43 12.22
C ASP A 29 -1.73 4.94 10.78
N MET A 30 -1.39 4.12 9.77
CA MET A 30 -1.64 4.43 8.35
C MET A 30 -3.14 4.39 8.04
N LYS A 31 -3.61 5.38 7.27
CA LYS A 31 -5.00 5.46 6.80
C LYS A 31 -5.06 5.37 5.28
N ALA A 32 -6.04 4.64 4.75
CA ALA A 32 -6.21 4.49 3.29
C ALA A 32 -6.31 5.83 2.55
N LYS A 33 -6.93 6.86 3.15
CA LYS A 33 -6.99 8.21 2.59
C LYS A 33 -5.61 8.83 2.33
N SER A 34 -4.64 8.58 3.21
CA SER A 34 -3.26 9.07 3.06
C SER A 34 -2.58 8.42 1.86
N VAL A 35 -2.73 7.11 1.71
CA VAL A 35 -2.21 6.34 0.58
C VAL A 35 -2.92 6.74 -0.72
N LYS A 36 -4.25 6.92 -0.73
CA LYS A 36 -5.01 7.44 -1.87
C LYS A 36 -4.53 8.83 -2.33
N LYS A 37 -4.06 9.69 -1.42
CA LYS A 37 -3.47 10.98 -1.80
C LYS A 37 -2.13 10.78 -2.54
N LYS A 38 -1.28 9.87 -2.03
CA LYS A 38 0.01 9.53 -2.62
C LYS A 38 -0.10 8.76 -3.95
N TRP A 39 -1.13 7.94 -4.11
CA TRP A 39 -1.49 7.29 -5.35
C TRP A 39 -1.59 8.28 -6.53
N LYS A 40 -2.21 9.45 -6.30
CA LYS A 40 -2.38 10.48 -7.35
C LYS A 40 -1.08 11.17 -7.74
N ASP A 41 -0.08 11.18 -6.86
CA ASP A 41 1.23 11.74 -7.12
C ASP A 41 2.12 10.69 -7.77
N LYS A 42 2.22 10.69 -9.10
CA LYS A 42 3.01 9.71 -9.86
C LYS A 42 4.52 9.79 -9.58
N ARG A 43 5.03 10.91 -9.04
CA ARG A 43 6.45 11.03 -8.68
C ARG A 43 6.75 10.36 -7.36
N PHE A 44 5.76 10.28 -6.48
CA PHE A 44 5.89 9.55 -5.22
C PHE A 44 5.90 8.04 -5.48
N ALA A 45 6.88 7.32 -4.96
CA ALA A 45 7.10 5.91 -5.27
C ALA A 45 7.10 5.67 -6.80
N ALA A 46 8.01 6.34 -7.50
CA ALA A 46 8.09 6.31 -8.97
C ALA A 46 8.38 4.90 -9.54
N GLY A 47 8.91 4.00 -8.72
CA GLY A 47 9.10 2.59 -9.08
C GLY A 47 7.81 1.77 -9.10
N VAL A 48 6.70 2.29 -8.55
CA VAL A 48 5.42 1.56 -8.49
C VAL A 48 4.64 1.72 -9.80
N ASP A 49 4.30 0.59 -10.42
CA ASP A 49 3.41 0.56 -11.58
C ASP A 49 1.93 0.57 -11.15
N ARG A 50 1.37 1.78 -11.14
CA ARG A 50 -0.05 2.03 -10.83
C ARG A 50 -1.00 1.33 -11.80
N SER A 51 -0.59 1.02 -13.02
CA SER A 51 -1.44 0.31 -13.98
C SER A 51 -1.69 -1.13 -13.54
N ILE A 52 -0.71 -1.78 -12.88
CA ILE A 52 -0.85 -3.13 -12.33
C ILE A 52 -1.82 -3.12 -11.15
N ILE A 53 -1.68 -2.16 -10.24
CA ILE A 53 -2.60 -2.00 -9.10
C ILE A 53 -4.03 -1.76 -9.60
N GLN A 54 -4.23 -0.88 -10.59
CA GLN A 54 -5.56 -0.61 -11.15
C GLN A 54 -6.19 -1.86 -11.79
N LYS A 55 -5.41 -2.64 -12.56
CA LYS A 55 -5.88 -3.92 -13.11
C LYS A 55 -6.29 -4.89 -12.01
N GLY A 56 -5.57 -4.93 -10.89
CA GLY A 56 -5.93 -5.73 -9.72
C GLY A 56 -7.27 -5.33 -9.12
N VAL A 57 -7.48 -4.03 -8.92
CA VAL A 57 -8.76 -3.45 -8.46
C VAL A 57 -9.90 -3.88 -9.38
N ASP A 58 -9.73 -3.69 -10.69
CA ASP A 58 -10.76 -4.01 -11.69
C ASP A 58 -11.07 -5.53 -11.73
N MET A 59 -10.05 -6.37 -11.62
CA MET A 59 -10.21 -7.83 -11.61
C MET A 59 -10.89 -8.37 -10.35
N LEU A 60 -10.64 -7.75 -9.21
CA LEU A 60 -11.27 -8.12 -7.94
C LEU A 60 -12.68 -7.55 -7.81
N GLY A 61 -13.04 -6.56 -8.64
CA GLY A 61 -14.35 -5.91 -8.56
C GLY A 61 -14.55 -5.10 -7.28
N VAL A 62 -13.46 -4.61 -6.68
CA VAL A 62 -13.46 -3.82 -5.44
C VAL A 62 -13.12 -2.37 -5.72
N GLU A 63 -13.32 -1.47 -4.75
CA GLU A 63 -12.76 -0.13 -4.87
C GLU A 63 -11.27 -0.11 -4.49
N LEU A 64 -10.50 0.78 -5.13
CA LEU A 64 -9.09 1.02 -4.78
C LEU A 64 -8.90 1.30 -3.28
N GLY A 65 -9.90 1.92 -2.63
CA GLY A 65 -9.83 2.20 -1.20
C GLY A 65 -9.92 0.99 -0.31
N ASP A 66 -10.74 0.03 -0.71
CA ASP A 66 -10.93 -1.20 0.04
C ASP A 66 -9.66 -2.03 -0.10
N LEU A 67 -9.12 -2.16 -1.33
CA LEU A 67 -7.86 -2.86 -1.56
C LEU A 67 -6.67 -2.23 -0.80
N ILE A 68 -6.59 -0.89 -0.75
CA ILE A 68 -5.60 -0.19 0.08
C ILE A 68 -5.80 -0.52 1.56
N THR A 69 -7.04 -0.56 2.04
CA THR A 69 -7.36 -0.83 3.45
C THR A 69 -6.95 -2.25 3.81
N ASP A 70 -7.32 -3.23 3.00
CA ASP A 70 -6.96 -4.64 3.19
C ASP A 70 -5.45 -4.83 3.17
N THR A 71 -4.76 -4.14 2.26
CA THR A 71 -3.29 -4.17 2.20
C THR A 71 -2.66 -3.59 3.47
N ILE A 72 -3.18 -2.47 3.99
CA ILE A 72 -2.71 -1.90 5.25
C ILE A 72 -2.97 -2.89 6.41
N MET A 73 -4.14 -3.53 6.46
CA MET A 73 -4.47 -4.49 7.54
C MET A 73 -3.52 -5.69 7.49
N GLY A 74 -3.33 -6.31 6.33
CA GLY A 74 -2.40 -7.42 6.18
C GLY A 74 -0.95 -7.04 6.52
N MET A 75 -0.51 -5.84 6.14
CA MET A 75 0.82 -5.35 6.53
C MET A 75 0.97 -5.06 8.03
N ARG A 76 -0.13 -4.77 8.75
CA ARG A 76 -0.09 -4.56 10.21
C ARG A 76 0.16 -5.86 10.97
N ASP A 77 -0.42 -6.96 10.50
CA ASP A 77 -0.27 -8.28 11.12
C ASP A 77 1.19 -8.74 11.17
N VAL A 78 2.00 -8.30 10.20
CA VAL A 78 3.43 -8.61 10.07
C VAL A 78 4.32 -7.36 10.21
N ALA A 79 3.81 -6.26 10.78
CA ALA A 79 4.51 -4.97 10.77
C ALA A 79 5.91 -5.00 11.40
N ASP A 80 6.12 -5.85 12.42
CA ASP A 80 7.42 -6.05 13.06
C ASP A 80 8.43 -6.69 12.08
N GLU A 81 8.00 -7.75 11.38
CA GLU A 81 8.82 -8.51 10.45
C GLU A 81 9.24 -7.69 9.23
N ILE A 82 8.36 -6.81 8.76
CA ILE A 82 8.64 -5.94 7.60
C ILE A 82 9.26 -4.59 8.00
N GLY A 83 9.59 -4.37 9.27
CA GLY A 83 10.25 -3.15 9.76
C GLY A 83 9.36 -1.90 9.72
N LEU A 84 8.04 -2.06 9.71
CA LEU A 84 7.05 -0.98 9.62
C LEU A 84 6.14 -0.87 10.86
N LYS A 85 6.52 -1.49 11.99
CA LYS A 85 5.84 -1.28 13.28
C LYS A 85 6.00 0.16 13.78
N GLY A 86 7.10 0.80 13.39
CA GLY A 86 7.50 2.16 13.77
C GLY A 86 8.73 2.17 14.66
N GLU A 87 9.32 3.34 14.85
CA GLU A 87 10.41 3.53 15.81
C GLU A 87 9.81 3.66 17.22
N ALA A 88 10.33 2.87 18.17
CA ALA A 88 10.00 2.99 19.60
C ALA A 88 10.63 4.24 20.20
#